data_AF-A0A518KBB9-F1
#
_entry.id   AF-A0A518KBB9-F1
#
_cell.length_a   1.000
_cell.length_b   1.000
_cell.length_c   1.000
_cell.angle_alpha   90.00
_cell.angle_beta   90.00
_cell.angle_gamma   90.00
#
_symmetry.space_group_name_H-M   'P 1'
#
loop_
_entity.id
_entity.type
_entity.pdbx_description
1 polymer ?
#
loop_
_entity_poly.entity_id
_entity_poly.type
_entity_poly.pdbx_seq_one_letter_code
_entity_poly.pdbx_strand_id
1 'polypeptide(L)'
;MHWNYLLATAVLFSGIGTASASGLIGFRFTASLAIEAELFGHSIGPDDAVRGHVVFRPHSSTPAPMANCDDCAAYPMRMFNGFVMQVGPLSLRYHDYLAGVSNDGPGLFPDTTEDVIAFSKNVSPSESPTRLVSVNGVPVETAAMDLALVANSLYVDSPHLPLDPQPSDFPIGNILVRDGENLVFGFIDFGSLERFVIPLGDYYLDGEVDALDFTAWRTDYGTIGVSSADGNLDGVVDAADYTIWRDRYGMPPLGVPEPTGAALTVTFLTMACGSMRDERRH
;
A
#
# COMPACT_ATOMS: atom_id res chain seq x y z
N MET A 1 -17.00 22.04 -49.03
CA MET A 1 -17.01 21.98 -47.56
C MET A 1 -17.41 20.58 -47.16
N HIS A 2 -16.60 20.01 -46.27
CA HIS A 2 -16.54 18.65 -45.72
C HIS A 2 -17.87 18.08 -45.20
N TRP A 3 -18.07 16.79 -44.92
CA TRP A 3 -17.67 15.45 -45.41
C TRP A 3 -18.56 14.50 -44.56
N ASN A 4 -18.94 13.34 -45.10
CA ASN A 4 -19.81 12.33 -44.48
C ASN A 4 -19.27 11.79 -43.14
N TYR A 5 -20.15 11.62 -42.13
CA TYR A 5 -19.88 10.81 -40.95
C TYR A 5 -20.11 9.32 -41.29
N LEU A 6 -19.01 8.58 -41.40
CA LEU A 6 -19.00 7.12 -41.51
C LEU A 6 -18.57 6.55 -40.15
N LEU A 7 -19.38 5.62 -39.65
CA LEU A 7 -19.11 4.76 -38.50
C LEU A 7 -17.70 4.14 -38.58
N ALA A 8 -16.91 4.33 -37.54
CA ALA A 8 -15.77 3.49 -37.23
C ALA A 8 -15.83 3.10 -35.75
N THR A 9 -16.45 1.95 -35.50
CA THR A 9 -16.17 1.12 -34.33
C THR A 9 -14.67 0.84 -34.27
N ALA A 10 -13.99 1.37 -33.27
CA ALA A 10 -12.69 0.89 -32.83
C ALA A 10 -12.75 0.71 -31.31
N VAL A 11 -13.26 -0.46 -30.92
CA VAL A 11 -13.02 -1.05 -29.61
C VAL A 11 -11.53 -1.35 -29.55
N LEU A 12 -10.78 -0.53 -28.83
CA LEU A 12 -9.43 -0.83 -28.38
C LEU A 12 -9.31 -0.43 -26.91
N PHE A 13 -10.07 -1.13 -26.05
CA PHE A 13 -9.63 -1.37 -24.69
C PHE A 13 -8.63 -2.53 -24.73
N SER A 14 -7.36 -2.22 -24.90
CA SER A 14 -6.26 -3.14 -24.58
C SER A 14 -5.34 -2.43 -23.62
N GLY A 15 -5.75 -2.44 -22.35
CA GLY A 15 -5.05 -1.82 -21.24
C GLY A 15 -5.63 -2.21 -19.89
N ILE A 16 -6.36 -3.33 -19.79
CA ILE A 16 -6.47 -4.04 -18.53
C ILE A 16 -5.27 -4.98 -18.55
N GLY A 17 -4.11 -4.45 -18.14
CA GLY A 17 -3.15 -5.33 -17.51
C GLY A 17 -3.93 -6.01 -16.41
N THR A 18 -4.16 -7.32 -16.56
CA THR A 18 -4.69 -8.14 -15.49
C THR A 18 -3.67 -8.04 -14.36
N ALA A 19 -3.86 -7.06 -13.47
CA ALA A 19 -3.36 -7.14 -12.11
C ALA A 19 -3.84 -8.51 -11.64
N SER A 20 -2.89 -9.41 -11.40
CA SER A 20 -3.18 -10.72 -10.86
C SER A 20 -4.06 -10.52 -9.63
N ALA A 21 -5.30 -10.96 -9.71
CA ALA A 21 -6.33 -10.83 -8.68
C ALA A 21 -6.03 -11.73 -7.45
N SER A 22 -4.79 -11.77 -6.97
CA SER A 22 -4.34 -12.62 -5.87
C SER A 22 -3.11 -12.09 -5.10
N GLY A 23 -2.56 -10.94 -5.48
CA GLY A 23 -1.33 -10.40 -4.89
C GLY A 23 -1.57 -9.51 -3.67
N LEU A 24 -0.53 -9.36 -2.85
CA LEU A 24 -0.45 -8.33 -1.81
C LEU A 24 -0.53 -6.93 -2.42
N ILE A 25 -1.11 -5.99 -1.68
CA ILE A 25 -1.16 -4.58 -2.02
C ILE A 25 -0.23 -3.82 -1.10
N GLY A 26 0.75 -3.13 -1.66
CA GLY A 26 1.69 -2.31 -0.93
C GLY A 26 1.59 -0.82 -1.29
N PHE A 27 1.53 0.03 -0.28
CA PHE A 27 1.71 1.48 -0.39
C PHE A 27 2.97 1.93 0.33
N ARG A 28 3.72 2.86 -0.26
CA ARG A 28 4.79 3.61 0.40
C ARG A 28 4.38 5.06 0.47
N PHE A 29 4.82 5.76 1.51
CA PHE A 29 4.48 7.15 1.69
C PHE A 29 5.65 7.96 2.24
N THR A 30 5.64 9.25 1.89
CA THR A 30 6.43 10.28 2.58
C THR A 30 5.50 11.33 3.15
N ALA A 31 5.95 11.92 4.24
CA ALA A 31 5.08 12.65 5.14
C ALA A 31 5.88 13.63 6.01
N SER A 32 5.17 14.58 6.60
CA SER A 32 5.71 15.50 7.61
C SER A 32 4.80 15.57 8.83
N LEU A 33 5.39 15.83 10.00
CA LEU A 33 4.61 16.10 11.21
C LEU A 33 4.11 17.56 11.20
N ALA A 34 2.87 17.78 11.64
CA ALA A 34 2.32 19.14 11.73
C ALA A 34 2.82 19.94 12.95
N ILE A 35 3.23 19.26 14.03
CA ILE A 35 3.62 19.87 15.30
C ILE A 35 4.81 19.12 15.93
N GLU A 36 5.50 19.78 16.86
CA GLU A 36 6.46 19.11 17.74
C GLU A 36 5.74 18.17 18.70
N ALA A 37 6.35 17.01 18.95
CA ALA A 37 5.84 15.99 19.86
C ALA A 37 7.00 15.22 20.52
N GLU A 38 6.68 14.45 21.55
CA GLU A 38 7.58 13.46 22.13
C GLU A 38 6.99 12.07 21.88
N LEU A 39 7.76 11.19 21.23
CA LEU A 39 7.41 9.78 21.03
C LEU A 39 8.53 8.91 21.57
N PHE A 40 8.19 7.98 22.46
CA PHE A 40 9.11 7.00 23.03
C PHE A 40 10.37 7.63 23.64
N GLY A 41 10.23 8.82 24.26
CA GLY A 41 11.33 9.57 24.85
C GLY A 41 12.20 10.36 23.85
N HIS A 42 11.77 10.48 22.60
CA HIS A 42 12.44 11.26 21.56
C HIS A 42 11.58 12.46 21.14
N SER A 43 12.17 13.66 21.18
CA SER A 43 11.58 14.85 20.57
C SER A 43 11.61 14.71 19.05
N ILE A 44 10.45 14.92 18.43
CA ILE A 44 10.24 14.90 16.99
C ILE A 44 9.46 16.15 16.57
N GLY A 45 9.59 16.59 15.33
CA GLY A 45 8.86 17.77 14.86
C GLY A 45 8.73 17.88 13.35
N PRO A 46 8.25 19.02 12.84
CA PRO A 46 7.95 19.22 11.42
C PRO A 46 9.14 19.04 10.47
N ASP A 47 10.36 19.22 10.98
CA ASP A 47 11.60 19.03 10.20
C ASP A 47 12.01 17.55 10.10
N ASP A 48 11.43 16.67 10.91
CA ASP A 48 11.67 15.23 10.82
C ASP A 48 10.87 14.63 9.68
N ALA A 49 11.58 14.10 8.68
CA ALA A 49 10.95 13.37 7.60
C ALA A 49 10.26 12.12 8.13
N VAL A 50 9.00 11.93 7.73
CA VAL A 50 8.28 10.67 7.95
C VAL A 50 8.26 9.87 6.66
N ARG A 51 8.62 8.60 6.75
CA ARG A 51 8.59 7.66 5.62
C ARG A 51 8.07 6.32 6.09
N GLY A 52 7.30 5.65 5.27
CA GLY A 52 6.80 4.35 5.65
C GLY A 52 6.20 3.57 4.51
N HIS A 53 5.78 2.36 4.85
CA HIS A 53 5.02 1.52 3.95
C HIS A 53 4.01 0.67 4.72
N VAL A 54 2.95 0.31 4.01
CA VAL A 54 1.91 -0.62 4.47
C VAL A 54 1.60 -1.63 3.38
N VAL A 55 1.40 -2.88 3.76
CA VAL A 55 1.07 -4.02 2.90
C VAL A 55 -0.13 -4.79 3.43
N PHE A 56 -1.14 -5.06 2.62
CA PHE A 56 -2.28 -5.88 3.03
C PHE A 56 -2.77 -6.79 1.90
N ARG A 57 -3.67 -7.73 2.22
CA ARG A 57 -4.24 -8.69 1.26
C ARG A 57 -5.77 -8.62 1.26
N PRO A 58 -6.40 -8.11 0.18
CA PRO A 58 -7.85 -7.96 0.13
C PRO A 58 -8.61 -9.26 -0.20
N HIS A 59 -7.93 -10.33 -0.60
CA HIS A 59 -8.55 -11.52 -1.20
C HIS A 59 -8.49 -12.78 -0.32
N SER A 60 -7.99 -12.70 0.92
CA SER A 60 -7.55 -13.89 1.64
C SER A 60 -8.51 -14.55 2.62
N SER A 61 -9.70 -13.99 2.85
CA SER A 61 -10.63 -14.58 3.82
C SER A 61 -12.04 -14.02 3.64
N THR A 62 -13.02 -14.70 4.23
CA THR A 62 -14.26 -14.01 4.63
C THR A 62 -13.86 -12.82 5.50
N PRO A 63 -14.15 -11.57 5.08
CA PRO A 63 -13.73 -10.40 5.83
C PRO A 63 -14.27 -10.46 7.26
N ALA A 64 -13.45 -10.02 8.21
CA ALA A 64 -13.88 -9.93 9.60
C ALA A 64 -14.95 -8.83 9.72
N PRO A 65 -16.03 -9.07 10.50
CA PRO A 65 -17.06 -8.06 10.71
C PRO A 65 -16.46 -6.87 11.47
N MET A 66 -16.68 -5.67 10.95
CA MET A 66 -16.36 -4.42 11.66
C MET A 66 -17.61 -3.92 12.38
N ALA A 67 -17.43 -3.39 13.59
CA ALA A 67 -18.53 -2.80 14.34
C ALA A 67 -18.82 -1.38 13.84
N ASN A 68 -20.09 -0.98 13.90
CA ASN A 68 -20.56 0.38 13.59
C ASN A 68 -20.37 0.84 12.13
N CYS A 69 -20.41 -0.08 11.17
CA CYS A 69 -20.53 0.27 9.76
C CYS A 69 -21.31 -0.80 8.98
N ASP A 70 -22.17 -0.35 8.07
CA ASP A 70 -23.07 -1.20 7.30
C ASP A 70 -22.35 -1.84 6.09
N ASP A 71 -21.34 -1.16 5.56
CA ASP A 71 -20.56 -1.61 4.41
C ASP A 71 -19.05 -1.52 4.70
N CYS A 72 -18.58 -2.54 5.41
CA CYS A 72 -17.19 -2.67 5.80
C CYS A 72 -16.67 -4.07 5.57
N ALA A 73 -15.38 -4.14 5.28
CA ALA A 73 -14.63 -5.37 5.26
C ALA A 73 -13.30 -5.17 5.98
N ALA A 74 -12.93 -6.12 6.82
CA ALA A 74 -11.61 -6.14 7.42
C ALA A 74 -10.83 -7.38 7.00
N TYR A 75 -9.56 -7.18 6.68
CA TYR A 75 -8.69 -8.20 6.12
C TYR A 75 -7.57 -8.54 7.10
N PRO A 76 -7.81 -9.49 8.04
CA PRO A 76 -6.77 -9.92 8.95
C PRO A 76 -5.77 -10.80 8.20
N MET A 77 -4.49 -10.58 8.46
CA MET A 77 -3.44 -11.39 7.88
C MET A 77 -2.21 -11.39 8.80
N ARG A 78 -1.57 -12.56 8.90
CA ARG A 78 -0.27 -12.67 9.55
C ARG A 78 0.80 -12.14 8.62
N MET A 79 1.62 -11.21 9.07
CA MET A 79 2.61 -10.52 8.28
C MET A 79 3.89 -10.35 9.07
N PHE A 80 5.01 -10.34 8.37
CA PHE A 80 6.23 -9.77 8.90
C PHE A 80 6.39 -8.40 8.30
N ASN A 81 6.57 -7.39 9.15
CA ASN A 81 6.98 -6.05 8.71
C ASN A 81 5.98 -5.41 7.73
N GLY A 82 4.70 -5.77 7.83
CA GLY A 82 3.67 -5.29 6.92
C GLY A 82 3.34 -3.81 7.11
N PHE A 83 3.72 -3.20 8.24
CA PHE A 83 3.68 -1.76 8.46
C PHE A 83 5.03 -1.32 9.00
N VAL A 84 5.66 -0.34 8.35
CA VAL A 84 6.87 0.32 8.83
C VAL A 84 6.70 1.82 8.74
N MET A 85 7.13 2.53 9.77
CA MET A 85 7.24 3.98 9.75
C MET A 85 8.53 4.42 10.41
N GLN A 86 9.29 5.23 9.70
CA GLN A 86 10.44 5.97 10.19
C GLN A 86 10.04 7.41 10.45
N VAL A 87 10.35 7.92 11.63
CA VAL A 87 10.11 9.31 12.04
C VAL A 87 11.30 9.79 12.85
N GLY A 88 12.08 10.71 12.28
CA GLY A 88 13.35 11.14 12.87
C GLY A 88 14.25 9.93 13.21
N PRO A 89 14.63 9.73 14.48
CA PRO A 89 15.46 8.59 14.91
C PRO A 89 14.68 7.29 15.17
N LEU A 90 13.35 7.29 15.07
CA LEU A 90 12.50 6.17 15.42
C LEU A 90 12.15 5.33 14.19
N SER A 91 12.27 4.01 14.32
CA SER A 91 11.67 3.01 13.43
C SER A 91 10.57 2.29 14.18
N LEU A 92 9.33 2.55 13.80
CA LEU A 92 8.14 1.91 14.33
C LEU A 92 7.70 0.81 13.35
N ARG A 93 7.36 -0.38 13.85
CA ARG A 93 6.91 -1.49 12.99
C ARG A 93 5.75 -2.28 13.59
N TYR A 94 4.86 -2.75 12.71
CA TYR A 94 3.96 -3.87 13.00
C TYR A 94 4.32 -5.09 12.16
N HIS A 95 4.28 -6.24 12.82
CA HIS A 95 4.22 -7.52 12.15
C HIS A 95 2.81 -7.72 11.61
N ASP A 96 1.79 -7.75 12.46
CA ASP A 96 0.39 -8.01 12.05
C ASP A 96 -0.54 -6.86 12.41
N TYR A 97 -1.46 -6.52 11.51
CA TYR A 97 -2.51 -5.51 11.72
C TYR A 97 -3.74 -5.85 10.89
N LEU A 98 -4.83 -5.14 11.16
CA LEU A 98 -6.06 -5.24 10.40
C LEU A 98 -6.08 -4.11 9.36
N ALA A 99 -6.13 -4.49 8.09
CA ALA A 99 -6.54 -3.54 7.05
C ALA A 99 -8.06 -3.52 7.02
N GLY A 100 -8.64 -2.49 7.64
CA GLY A 100 -10.06 -2.19 7.60
C GLY A 100 -10.36 -1.32 6.40
N VAL A 101 -11.43 -1.65 5.70
CA VAL A 101 -11.93 -0.92 4.56
C VAL A 101 -13.38 -0.61 4.88
N SER A 102 -13.71 0.67 4.88
CA SER A 102 -15.06 1.16 5.16
C SER A 102 -15.51 2.05 4.03
N ASN A 103 -16.67 1.75 3.48
CA ASN A 103 -17.47 2.71 2.75
C ASN A 103 -18.34 3.46 3.76
N ASP A 104 -18.45 4.78 3.63
CA ASP A 104 -19.21 5.63 4.55
C ASP A 104 -18.89 5.41 6.05
N GLY A 105 -17.62 5.15 6.36
CA GLY A 105 -17.12 4.88 7.71
C GLY A 105 -16.90 6.12 8.56
N PRO A 106 -16.61 5.95 9.87
CA PRO A 106 -16.08 7.03 10.69
C PRO A 106 -14.72 7.47 10.13
N GLY A 107 -14.74 8.59 9.41
CA GLY A 107 -13.60 9.18 8.76
C GLY A 107 -12.64 9.92 9.70
N LEU A 108 -11.84 10.81 9.12
CA LEU A 108 -11.05 11.79 9.85
C LEU A 108 -11.92 12.76 10.66
N PHE A 109 -13.12 13.04 10.16
CA PHE A 109 -14.05 13.96 10.80
C PHE A 109 -15.24 13.18 11.38
N PRO A 110 -15.53 13.34 12.68
CA PRO A 110 -16.55 12.56 13.38
C PRO A 110 -17.98 12.82 12.89
N ASP A 111 -18.19 13.90 12.13
CA ASP A 111 -19.51 14.34 11.65
C ASP A 111 -19.75 14.01 10.16
N THR A 112 -18.80 13.35 9.48
CA THR A 112 -18.93 12.96 8.07
C THR A 112 -18.65 11.47 7.89
N THR A 113 -19.45 10.83 7.04
CA THR A 113 -19.12 9.49 6.54
C THR A 113 -18.08 9.64 5.43
N GLU A 114 -17.04 8.83 5.49
CA GLU A 114 -15.95 8.87 4.53
C GLU A 114 -15.59 7.46 4.06
N ASP A 115 -15.10 7.39 2.84
CA ASP A 115 -14.49 6.19 2.29
C ASP A 115 -13.04 6.10 2.81
N VAL A 116 -12.79 5.08 3.62
CA VAL A 116 -11.54 4.94 4.36
C VAL A 116 -10.93 3.58 4.18
N ILE A 117 -9.63 3.56 3.88
CA ILE A 117 -8.77 2.41 4.15
C ILE A 117 -7.97 2.73 5.40
N ALA A 118 -8.30 2.05 6.49
CA ALA A 118 -7.67 2.20 7.79
C ALA A 118 -6.80 0.99 8.08
N PHE A 119 -5.51 1.23 8.26
CA PHE A 119 -4.57 0.27 8.81
C PHE A 119 -4.45 0.57 10.29
N SER A 120 -5.22 -0.16 11.09
CA SER A 120 -5.37 0.16 12.50
C SER A 120 -5.29 -1.08 13.37
N LYS A 121 -4.93 -0.84 14.63
CA LYS A 121 -4.98 -1.85 15.70
C LYS A 121 -6.36 -1.88 16.38
N ASN A 122 -7.15 -0.81 16.24
CA ASN A 122 -8.26 -0.50 17.15
C ASN A 122 -9.65 -1.02 16.74
N VAL A 123 -9.81 -1.77 15.64
CA VAL A 123 -11.10 -2.36 15.27
C VAL A 123 -11.20 -3.83 15.69
N SER A 124 -11.58 -4.03 16.96
CA SER A 124 -12.11 -5.26 17.60
C SER A 124 -11.15 -6.37 18.09
N PRO A 125 -11.57 -7.17 19.10
CA PRO A 125 -10.72 -7.58 20.21
C PRO A 125 -10.03 -8.95 20.04
N SER A 126 -8.93 -9.11 20.78
CA SER A 126 -8.56 -10.35 21.48
C SER A 126 -8.20 -11.60 20.67
N GLU A 127 -7.21 -11.58 19.77
CA GLU A 127 -6.57 -12.85 19.34
C GLU A 127 -5.04 -12.86 19.22
N SER A 128 -4.33 -11.91 19.84
CA SER A 128 -2.91 -12.18 20.13
C SER A 128 -2.34 -11.34 21.27
N PRO A 129 -2.02 -11.94 22.42
CA PRO A 129 -1.32 -11.26 23.51
C PRO A 129 0.16 -10.91 23.19
N THR A 130 0.65 -11.16 21.97
CA THR A 130 2.08 -11.00 21.60
C THR A 130 2.27 -10.30 20.27
N ARG A 131 1.74 -9.10 20.05
CA ARG A 131 1.95 -8.38 18.77
C ARG A 131 2.27 -6.91 19.03
N LEU A 132 3.52 -6.77 19.43
CA LEU A 132 4.16 -5.62 20.02
C LEU A 132 4.56 -4.67 18.89
N VAL A 133 4.10 -3.42 18.95
CA VAL A 133 4.75 -2.36 18.17
C VAL A 133 6.23 -2.45 18.51
N SER A 134 7.09 -2.64 17.52
CA SER A 134 8.52 -2.54 17.78
C SER A 134 8.98 -1.12 17.53
N VAL A 135 9.70 -0.57 18.50
CA VAL A 135 10.34 0.74 18.43
C VAL A 135 11.83 0.48 18.36
N ASN A 136 12.46 0.82 17.24
CA ASN A 136 13.88 0.54 16.98
C ASN A 136 14.24 -0.95 17.18
N GLY A 137 13.32 -1.84 16.81
CA GLY A 137 13.46 -3.29 16.96
C GLY A 137 13.18 -3.82 18.37
N VAL A 138 12.83 -2.96 19.32
CA VAL A 138 12.45 -3.34 20.68
C VAL A 138 10.93 -3.41 20.78
N PRO A 139 10.35 -4.57 21.12
CA PRO A 139 8.91 -4.71 21.32
C PRO A 139 8.36 -3.85 22.46
N VAL A 140 7.21 -3.19 22.26
CA VAL A 140 6.50 -2.34 23.23
C VAL A 140 5.03 -2.77 23.34
N GLU A 141 4.54 -2.93 24.57
CA GLU A 141 3.19 -3.46 24.87
C GLU A 141 2.08 -2.39 24.79
N THR A 142 2.39 -1.16 25.17
CA THR A 142 1.40 -0.09 25.37
C THR A 142 1.27 0.86 24.19
N ALA A 143 1.95 0.57 23.08
CA ALA A 143 1.91 1.40 21.89
C ALA A 143 0.81 0.98 20.91
N ALA A 144 0.30 1.97 20.17
CA ALA A 144 -0.58 1.77 19.04
C ALA A 144 -0.23 2.75 17.91
N MET A 145 -0.56 2.40 16.68
CA MET A 145 -0.46 3.29 15.53
C MET A 145 -1.60 2.97 14.59
N ASP A 146 -2.26 4.00 14.09
CA ASP A 146 -3.32 3.89 13.10
C ASP A 146 -2.96 4.80 11.93
N LEU A 147 -3.00 4.26 10.71
CA LEU A 147 -2.87 5.02 9.47
C LEU A 147 -4.23 4.95 8.78
N ALA A 148 -4.88 6.08 8.53
CA ALA A 148 -6.07 6.11 7.70
C ALA A 148 -5.77 6.86 6.40
N LEU A 149 -6.14 6.25 5.29
CA LEU A 149 -6.17 6.84 3.97
C LEU A 149 -7.63 7.17 3.66
N VAL A 150 -7.91 8.45 3.41
CA VAL A 150 -9.26 8.95 3.15
C VAL A 150 -9.39 9.29 1.68
N ALA A 151 -10.40 8.71 1.05
CA ALA A 151 -10.69 8.99 -0.34
C ALA A 151 -11.51 10.28 -0.48
N ASN A 152 -11.11 11.17 -1.40
CA ASN A 152 -11.92 12.35 -1.73
C ASN A 152 -12.99 12.08 -2.79
N SER A 153 -12.84 10.99 -3.57
CA SER A 153 -13.70 10.74 -4.74
C SER A 153 -13.66 9.30 -5.26
N LEU A 154 -13.55 8.30 -4.39
CA LEU A 154 -14.33 7.10 -4.68
C LEU A 154 -15.78 7.50 -4.41
N TYR A 155 -16.60 7.29 -5.42
CA TYR A 155 -17.95 7.83 -5.51
C TYR A 155 -18.67 7.68 -4.18
N VAL A 156 -19.30 8.75 -3.70
CA VAL A 156 -20.29 8.80 -2.60
C VAL A 156 -21.42 7.74 -2.74
N ASP A 157 -21.38 6.91 -3.80
CA ASP A 157 -22.36 5.88 -4.16
C ASP A 157 -21.72 4.51 -4.50
N SER A 158 -20.41 4.29 -4.32
CA SER A 158 -19.83 2.95 -4.54
C SER A 158 -20.21 2.07 -3.35
N PRO A 159 -20.92 0.94 -3.54
CA PRO A 159 -21.36 0.12 -2.44
C PRO A 159 -20.25 -0.75 -1.84
N HIS A 160 -18.97 -0.49 -2.17
CA HIS A 160 -17.74 -1.07 -1.61
C HIS A 160 -16.54 -0.25 -2.12
N LEU A 161 -15.49 -0.10 -1.30
CA LEU A 161 -14.17 0.36 -1.77
C LEU A 161 -13.52 -0.70 -2.68
N PRO A 162 -12.79 -0.30 -3.75
CA PRO A 162 -12.16 -1.24 -4.66
C PRO A 162 -11.10 -2.07 -3.94
N LEU A 163 -11.11 -3.37 -4.19
CA LEU A 163 -10.11 -4.31 -3.66
C LEU A 163 -8.69 -4.03 -4.16
N ASP A 164 -8.52 -3.16 -5.15
CA ASP A 164 -7.21 -2.73 -5.65
C ASP A 164 -7.11 -1.19 -5.72
N PRO A 165 -6.92 -0.52 -4.56
CA PRO A 165 -6.95 0.93 -4.49
C PRO A 165 -5.73 1.55 -5.17
N GLN A 166 -5.91 2.68 -5.86
CA GLN A 166 -4.82 3.47 -6.41
C GLN A 166 -4.48 4.63 -5.48
N PRO A 167 -3.19 5.04 -5.37
CA PRO A 167 -2.82 6.16 -4.50
C PRO A 167 -3.56 7.47 -4.79
N SER A 168 -3.90 7.72 -6.07
CA SER A 168 -4.68 8.90 -6.48
C SER A 168 -6.08 8.95 -5.89
N ASP A 169 -6.61 7.81 -5.43
CA ASP A 169 -7.92 7.73 -4.80
C ASP A 169 -7.90 8.34 -3.39
N PHE A 170 -6.71 8.42 -2.76
CA PHE A 170 -6.49 8.85 -1.37
C PHE A 170 -5.60 10.10 -1.29
N PRO A 171 -6.14 11.29 -1.59
CA PRO A 171 -5.37 12.53 -1.53
C PRO A 171 -5.13 13.04 -0.11
N ILE A 172 -5.77 12.45 0.92
CA ILE A 172 -5.62 12.84 2.32
C ILE A 172 -5.48 11.57 3.17
N GLY A 173 -4.75 11.67 4.27
CA GLY A 173 -4.86 10.72 5.37
C GLY A 173 -4.25 11.26 6.64
N ASN A 174 -4.14 10.41 7.65
CA ASN A 174 -3.52 10.75 8.92
C ASN A 174 -2.77 9.56 9.49
N ILE A 175 -1.84 9.85 10.39
CA ILE A 175 -1.24 8.82 11.24
C ILE A 175 -1.40 9.23 12.71
N LEU A 176 -1.90 8.30 13.49
CA LEU A 176 -2.05 8.40 14.93
C LEU A 176 -1.00 7.52 15.56
N VAL A 177 -0.20 8.04 16.49
CA VAL A 177 0.73 7.21 17.27
C VAL A 177 0.44 7.40 18.76
N ARG A 178 0.23 6.28 19.44
CA ARG A 178 0.08 6.20 20.88
C ARG A 178 1.32 5.60 21.49
N ASP A 179 1.90 6.32 22.44
CA ASP A 179 2.99 5.88 23.31
C ASP A 179 2.48 5.84 24.76
N GLY A 180 1.93 4.69 25.16
CA GLY A 180 1.25 4.57 26.45
C GLY A 180 0.02 5.47 26.56
N GLU A 181 0.03 6.37 27.54
CA GLU A 181 -1.04 7.36 27.73
C GLU A 181 -0.91 8.58 26.81
N ASN A 182 0.29 8.81 26.24
CA ASN A 182 0.53 9.91 25.33
C ASN A 182 -0.02 9.56 23.95
N LEU A 183 -0.91 10.42 23.44
CA LEU A 183 -1.45 10.30 22.10
C LEU A 183 -0.92 11.46 21.27
N VAL A 184 -0.11 11.15 20.27
CA VAL A 184 0.39 12.11 19.29
C VAL A 184 -0.53 12.03 18.08
N PHE A 185 -1.35 13.07 17.92
CA PHE A 185 -2.05 13.36 16.67
C PHE A 185 -1.09 14.12 15.76
N GLY A 186 -0.48 13.40 14.82
CA GLY A 186 0.17 14.04 13.68
C GLY A 186 -0.83 14.11 12.54
N PHE A 187 -1.26 15.30 12.14
CA PHE A 187 -1.65 15.44 10.73
C PHE A 187 -0.37 15.16 9.94
N ILE A 188 -0.32 13.96 9.38
CA ILE A 188 0.67 13.64 8.38
C ILE A 188 0.07 14.07 7.06
N ASP A 189 0.56 15.20 6.59
CA ASP A 189 0.32 15.61 5.21
C ASP A 189 1.20 14.71 4.33
N PHE A 190 0.57 13.89 3.49
CA PHE A 190 1.32 13.05 2.57
C PHE A 190 2.01 13.94 1.54
N GLY A 191 3.34 13.99 1.61
CA GLY A 191 4.15 14.52 0.52
C GLY A 191 4.08 13.61 -0.71
N SER A 192 3.91 12.30 -0.48
CA SER A 192 3.63 11.31 -1.53
C SER A 192 2.95 10.07 -0.96
N LEU A 193 2.13 9.43 -1.78
CA LEU A 193 1.60 8.09 -1.58
C LEU A 193 1.76 7.36 -2.91
N GLU A 194 2.45 6.23 -2.89
CA GLU A 194 2.81 5.48 -4.10
C GLU A 194 2.55 4.00 -3.90
N ARG A 195 2.12 3.33 -4.97
CA ARG A 195 1.99 1.89 -4.97
C ARG A 195 3.35 1.26 -5.25
N PHE A 196 3.67 0.16 -4.57
CA PHE A 196 4.85 -0.63 -4.88
C PHE A 196 4.52 -2.11 -5.06
N VAL A 197 5.41 -2.81 -5.77
CA VAL A 197 5.29 -4.24 -6.02
C VAL A 197 5.95 -5.00 -4.88
N ILE A 198 5.23 -5.97 -4.33
CA ILE A 198 5.77 -7.01 -3.44
C ILE A 198 6.19 -8.20 -4.33
N PRO A 199 7.50 -8.50 -4.46
CA PRO A 199 7.94 -9.66 -5.22
C PRO A 199 7.39 -10.98 -4.64
N LEU A 200 7.24 -11.99 -5.49
CA LEU A 200 6.98 -13.34 -4.98
C LEU A 200 8.18 -13.82 -4.15
N GLY A 201 7.92 -14.39 -2.98
CA GLY A 201 8.96 -14.82 -2.04
C GLY A 201 9.44 -13.72 -1.08
N ASP A 202 8.99 -12.47 -1.24
CA ASP A 202 9.17 -11.40 -0.25
C ASP A 202 8.13 -11.61 0.87
N TYR A 203 8.52 -12.40 1.87
CA TYR A 203 7.70 -12.75 3.02
C TYR A 203 7.91 -11.79 4.19
N TYR A 204 9.04 -11.08 4.19
CA TYR A 204 9.40 -10.01 5.11
C TYR A 204 8.90 -8.64 4.67
N LEU A 205 8.23 -8.54 3.51
CA LEU A 205 7.48 -7.37 3.04
C LEU A 205 8.28 -6.07 3.04
N ASP A 206 9.57 -6.14 2.73
CA ASP A 206 10.45 -4.96 2.61
C ASP A 206 10.79 -4.61 1.15
N GLY A 207 10.28 -5.39 0.20
CA GLY A 207 10.48 -5.19 -1.23
C GLY A 207 11.70 -5.92 -1.79
N GLU A 208 12.42 -6.67 -0.97
CA GLU A 208 13.56 -7.49 -1.38
C GLU A 208 13.25 -8.99 -1.17
N VAL A 209 13.97 -9.87 -1.88
CA VAL A 209 13.90 -11.33 -1.67
C VAL A 209 15.25 -11.84 -1.20
N ASP A 210 15.41 -11.91 0.12
CA ASP A 210 16.65 -12.10 0.83
C ASP A 210 16.56 -13.08 2.01
N ALA A 211 17.51 -13.01 2.96
CA ALA A 211 17.57 -13.94 4.09
C ALA A 211 16.57 -13.64 5.22
N LEU A 212 16.00 -12.42 5.26
CA LEU A 212 14.94 -12.05 6.20
C LEU A 212 13.64 -12.79 5.86
N ASP A 213 13.34 -12.96 4.57
CA ASP A 213 12.18 -13.74 4.12
C ASP A 213 12.23 -15.20 4.55
N PHE A 214 13.42 -15.81 4.48
CA PHE A 214 13.61 -17.17 4.99
C PHE A 214 13.34 -17.25 6.49
N THR A 215 13.64 -16.19 7.23
CA THR A 215 13.36 -16.13 8.67
C THR A 215 11.86 -15.93 8.93
N ALA A 216 11.18 -15.12 8.12
CA ALA A 216 9.72 -14.99 8.14
C ALA A 216 9.04 -16.34 7.85
N TRP A 217 9.39 -17.01 6.76
CA TRP A 217 8.85 -18.34 6.41
C TRP A 217 9.11 -19.38 7.50
N ARG A 218 10.34 -19.48 8.04
CA ARG A 218 10.64 -20.42 9.12
C ARG A 218 9.80 -20.16 10.37
N THR A 219 9.54 -18.89 10.68
CA THR A 219 8.74 -18.51 11.86
C THR A 219 7.27 -18.88 11.67
N ASP A 220 6.79 -18.89 10.42
CA ASP A 220 5.40 -19.21 10.09
C ASP A 220 5.18 -20.64 9.62
N TYR A 221 6.22 -21.44 9.44
CA TYR A 221 6.12 -22.83 8.98
C TYR A 221 5.10 -23.65 9.78
N GLY A 222 4.15 -24.26 9.08
CA GLY A 222 3.04 -25.02 9.64
C GLY A 222 1.84 -24.18 10.08
N THR A 223 1.88 -22.85 9.90
CA THR A 223 0.71 -21.98 10.14
C THR A 223 -0.38 -22.31 9.12
N ILE A 224 -1.61 -22.45 9.62
CA ILE A 224 -2.82 -22.57 8.81
C ILE A 224 -3.54 -21.23 8.84
N GLY A 225 -4.04 -20.78 7.69
CA GLY A 225 -4.70 -19.50 7.51
C GLY A 225 -3.82 -18.48 6.80
N VAL A 226 -4.26 -17.22 6.80
CA VAL A 226 -3.64 -16.18 5.97
C VAL A 226 -2.30 -15.71 6.56
N SER A 227 -1.20 -15.99 5.85
CA SER A 227 0.14 -15.48 6.15
C SER A 227 0.79 -14.83 4.93
N SER A 228 1.70 -13.87 5.14
CA SER A 228 2.58 -13.38 4.08
C SER A 228 3.52 -14.46 3.55
N ALA A 229 3.85 -15.45 4.37
CA ALA A 229 4.70 -16.59 4.00
C ALA A 229 3.98 -17.71 3.24
N ASP A 230 2.64 -17.66 3.14
CA ASP A 230 1.86 -18.51 2.24
C ASP A 230 1.94 -17.90 0.83
N GLY A 231 2.97 -18.33 0.09
CA GLY A 231 3.32 -17.79 -1.21
C GLY A 231 2.58 -18.46 -2.36
N ASN A 232 2.12 -19.70 -2.17
CA ASN A 232 1.30 -20.42 -3.16
C ASN A 232 -0.21 -20.19 -2.96
N LEU A 233 -0.60 -19.59 -1.83
CA LEU A 233 -1.96 -19.24 -1.44
C LEU A 233 -2.88 -20.45 -1.26
N ASP A 234 -2.34 -21.58 -0.78
CA ASP A 234 -3.12 -22.78 -0.46
C ASP A 234 -3.67 -22.80 0.97
N GLY A 235 -3.35 -21.78 1.76
CA GLY A 235 -3.81 -21.60 3.14
C GLY A 235 -2.95 -22.29 4.19
N VAL A 236 -1.82 -22.87 3.82
CA VAL A 236 -0.86 -23.49 4.73
C VAL A 236 0.56 -23.06 4.37
N VAL A 237 1.32 -22.58 5.36
CA VAL A 237 2.74 -22.27 5.16
C VAL A 237 3.56 -23.56 5.24
N ASP A 238 4.08 -24.05 4.12
CA ASP A 238 4.81 -25.31 4.07
C ASP A 238 6.05 -25.30 3.15
N ALA A 239 6.52 -26.49 2.76
CA ALA A 239 7.70 -26.64 1.92
C ALA A 239 7.50 -26.15 0.48
N ALA A 240 6.26 -26.06 -0.02
CA ALA A 240 5.95 -25.48 -1.32
C ALA A 240 6.27 -23.98 -1.32
N ASP A 241 5.93 -23.25 -0.27
CA ASP A 241 6.25 -21.81 -0.14
C ASP A 241 7.75 -21.54 -0.06
N TYR A 242 8.49 -22.45 0.59
CA TYR A 242 9.95 -22.38 0.60
C TYR A 242 10.53 -22.45 -0.80
N THR A 243 9.98 -23.29 -1.68
CA THR A 243 10.48 -23.39 -3.06
C THR A 243 10.26 -22.09 -3.83
N ILE A 244 9.18 -21.35 -3.55
CA ILE A 244 8.92 -20.04 -4.15
C ILE A 244 10.02 -19.04 -3.73
N TRP A 245 10.28 -18.90 -2.43
CA TRP A 245 11.35 -18.01 -1.94
C TRP A 245 12.71 -18.42 -2.52
N ARG A 246 13.06 -19.71 -2.45
CA ARG A 246 14.35 -20.22 -2.93
C ARG A 246 14.57 -19.93 -4.40
N ASP A 247 13.54 -20.07 -5.22
CA ASP A 247 13.62 -19.85 -6.67
C ASP A 247 13.72 -18.34 -7.01
N ARG A 248 13.43 -17.45 -6.07
CA ARG A 248 13.47 -15.98 -6.22
C ARG A 248 14.62 -15.31 -5.48
N TYR A 249 15.24 -16.00 -4.52
CA TYR A 249 16.33 -15.49 -3.71
C TYR A 249 17.48 -14.91 -4.55
N GLY A 250 17.84 -13.65 -4.27
CA GLY A 250 18.92 -12.95 -4.97
C GLY A 250 18.58 -12.53 -6.41
N MET A 251 17.34 -12.71 -6.86
CA MET A 251 16.87 -12.10 -8.11
C MET A 251 16.48 -10.64 -7.84
N PRO A 252 16.82 -9.69 -8.74
CA PRO A 252 16.31 -8.33 -8.63
C PRO A 252 14.77 -8.33 -8.78
N PRO A 253 14.07 -7.37 -8.14
CA PRO A 253 12.64 -7.19 -8.36
C PRO A 253 12.38 -7.10 -9.87
N LEU A 254 11.38 -7.84 -10.37
CA LEU A 254 10.96 -7.71 -11.76
C LEU A 254 10.42 -6.29 -11.94
N GLY A 255 11.25 -5.40 -12.50
CA GLY A 255 10.87 -4.03 -12.77
C GLY A 255 9.61 -4.01 -13.64
N VAL A 256 8.58 -3.33 -13.18
CA VAL A 256 7.40 -3.03 -14.00
C VAL A 256 7.90 -2.22 -15.21
N PRO A 257 7.60 -2.61 -16.46
CA PRO A 257 7.91 -1.77 -17.61
C PRO A 257 7.19 -0.44 -17.43
N GLU A 258 7.92 0.68 -17.39
CA GLU A 258 7.28 1.99 -17.31
C GLU A 258 6.27 2.16 -18.46
N PRO A 259 5.07 2.71 -18.19
CA PRO A 259 4.08 2.93 -19.22
C PRO A 259 4.59 4.01 -20.19
N THR A 260 5.03 3.56 -21.38
CA THR A 260 4.97 4.30 -22.66
C THR A 260 5.54 5.73 -22.73
N GLY A 261 6.40 6.18 -21.81
CA GLY A 261 7.07 7.49 -21.92
C GLY A 261 8.08 7.57 -23.08
N ALA A 262 8.63 6.44 -23.52
CA ALA A 262 9.66 6.40 -24.56
C ALA A 262 9.15 6.49 -26.02
N ALA A 263 7.83 6.48 -26.24
CA ALA A 263 7.27 6.51 -27.60
C ALA A 263 7.11 7.91 -28.20
N LEU A 264 7.30 8.99 -27.41
CA LEU A 264 6.95 10.35 -27.83
C LEU A 264 8.11 11.26 -28.26
N THR A 265 9.34 10.75 -28.38
CA THR A 265 10.51 11.55 -28.81
C THR A 265 10.95 11.32 -30.28
N VAL A 266 10.36 10.38 -31.02
CA VAL A 266 10.80 10.08 -32.40
C VAL A 266 10.01 10.84 -33.48
N THR A 267 8.86 11.44 -33.18
CA THR A 267 7.98 12.02 -34.23
C THR A 267 8.24 13.49 -34.58
N PHE A 268 9.21 14.18 -33.95
CA PHE A 268 9.50 15.60 -34.27
C PHE A 268 10.71 15.84 -35.19
N LEU A 269 11.45 14.81 -35.61
CA LEU A 269 12.68 14.98 -36.43
C LEU A 269 12.50 14.78 -37.95
N THR A 270 11.30 14.47 -38.45
CA THR A 270 11.06 14.30 -39.90
C THR A 270 10.39 15.49 -40.60
N MET A 271 9.93 16.51 -39.88
CA MET A 271 9.31 17.72 -40.50
C MET A 271 10.25 18.91 -40.73
N ALA A 272 11.53 18.82 -40.36
CA ALA A 272 12.49 19.91 -40.55
C ALA A 272 13.40 19.77 -41.79
N CYS A 273 13.33 18.67 -42.56
CA CYS A 273 14.20 18.44 -43.72
C CYS A 273 13.48 18.62 -45.10
N GLY A 274 12.21 19.03 -45.09
CA GLY A 274 11.37 19.11 -46.29
C GLY A 274 11.23 20.47 -46.97
N SER A 275 11.61 21.60 -46.33
CA SER A 275 11.30 22.94 -46.86
C SER A 275 12.46 23.70 -47.53
N MET A 276 13.64 23.10 -47.68
CA MET A 276 14.77 23.76 -48.35
C MET A 276 15.11 23.11 -49.69
N ARG A 277 14.18 23.12 -50.66
CA ARG A 277 14.50 22.73 -52.04
C ARG A 277 13.49 23.19 -53.09
N ASP A 278 13.05 24.44 -53.06
CA ASP A 278 12.47 25.04 -54.28
C ASP A 278 12.52 26.58 -54.33
N GLU A 279 13.72 27.16 -54.38
CA GLU A 279 13.90 28.56 -54.82
C GLU A 279 15.17 28.71 -55.64
N ARG A 280 15.24 28.08 -56.83
CA ARG A 280 16.13 28.50 -57.94
C ARG A 280 15.58 28.05 -59.30
N ARG A 281 14.52 28.71 -59.76
CA ARG A 281 14.24 28.91 -61.20
C ARG A 281 13.53 30.25 -61.39
N HIS A 282 14.30 31.30 -61.60
CA HIS A 282 14.12 32.35 -62.61
C HIS A 282 15.33 33.29 -62.60
#